data_AF-A0A0F0L5T1-F1
#
_entry.id   AF-A0A0F0L5T1-F1
#
_cell.length_a   1.000
_cell.length_b   1.000
_cell.length_c   1.000
_cell.angle_alpha   90.00
_cell.angle_beta   90.00
_cell.angle_gamma   90.00
#
_symmetry.space_group_name_H-M   'P 1'
#
loop_
_entity.id
_entity.type
_entity.pdbx_description
1 polymer ?
#
loop_
_entity_poly.entity_id
_entity_poly.type
_entity_poly.pdbx_seq_one_letter_code
_entity_poly.pdbx_strand_id
1 'polypeptide(L)'
;MFALTETPMPTPTMTVAPESVTPGFVGFAAVILLVIAVIFLIWDMNRRIRRVRYREEVRDELDAEEAARAADEATETDADLPIVREGDDDPDPRTT
;
A
#
# COMPACT_ATOMS: atom_id res chain seq x y z
N MET A 1 39.06 35.26 -59.60
CA MET A 1 39.15 34.42 -58.39
C MET A 1 38.25 35.05 -57.34
N PHE A 2 37.10 34.45 -57.04
CA PHE A 2 36.22 34.94 -55.97
C PHE A 2 36.79 34.48 -54.64
N ALA A 3 37.18 35.42 -53.78
CA ALA A 3 37.63 35.13 -52.43
C ALA A 3 36.41 34.76 -51.58
N LEU A 4 36.37 33.54 -51.06
CA LEU A 4 35.45 33.14 -50.00
C LEU A 4 35.87 33.89 -48.73
N THR A 5 35.17 34.98 -48.44
CA THR A 5 35.28 35.67 -47.16
C THR A 5 34.64 34.77 -46.10
N GLU A 6 35.46 33.99 -45.39
CA GLU A 6 35.04 33.37 -44.13
C GLU A 6 34.73 34.50 -43.15
N THR A 7 33.44 34.71 -42.86
CA THR A 7 33.04 35.58 -41.76
C THR A 7 33.59 34.97 -40.47
N PRO A 8 34.47 35.67 -39.72
CA PRO A 8 34.98 35.13 -38.47
C PRO A 8 33.81 34.96 -37.51
N MET A 9 33.54 33.71 -37.13
CA MET A 9 32.55 33.38 -36.11
C MET A 9 33.01 34.00 -34.78
N PRO A 10 32.19 34.82 -34.11
CA PRO A 10 32.55 35.35 -32.80
C PRO A 10 32.74 34.18 -31.84
N THR A 11 33.93 34.09 -31.24
CA THR A 11 34.17 33.12 -30.17
C THR A 11 33.30 33.52 -28.98
N PRO A 12 32.40 32.65 -28.48
CA PRO A 12 31.58 32.96 -27.32
C PRO A 12 32.52 33.24 -26.15
N THR A 13 32.56 34.50 -25.72
CA THR A 13 33.27 34.89 -24.51
C THR A 13 32.32 34.67 -23.35
N MET A 14 32.64 33.74 -22.46
CA MET A 14 31.85 33.50 -21.25
C MET A 14 31.81 34.80 -20.44
N THR A 15 30.66 35.46 -20.41
CA THR A 15 30.45 36.71 -19.64
C THR A 15 30.20 36.46 -18.16
N VAL A 16 30.07 35.18 -17.78
CA VAL A 16 29.88 34.72 -16.40
C VAL A 16 30.96 33.71 -16.07
N ALA A 17 31.53 33.82 -14.87
CA ALA A 17 32.60 32.96 -14.42
C ALA A 17 32.10 31.49 -14.30
N PRO A 18 32.83 30.47 -14.80
CA PRO A 18 32.33 29.09 -14.92
C PRO A 18 31.95 28.43 -13.58
N GLU A 19 32.56 28.87 -12.48
CA GLU A 19 32.22 28.54 -11.09
C GLU A 19 30.83 29.03 -10.65
N SER A 20 30.18 29.91 -11.41
CA SER A 20 28.80 30.34 -11.13
C SER A 20 27.75 29.38 -11.69
N VAL A 21 28.10 28.54 -12.66
CA VAL A 21 27.16 27.64 -13.37
C VAL A 21 27.30 26.18 -12.95
N THR A 22 28.38 25.84 -12.25
CA THR A 22 28.45 24.59 -11.52
C THR A 22 27.95 24.83 -10.09
N PRO A 23 26.95 24.06 -9.60
CA PRO A 23 26.66 24.05 -8.18
C PRO A 23 27.96 23.65 -7.49
N GLY A 24 28.66 24.60 -6.89
CA GLY A 24 29.92 24.35 -6.21
C GLY A 24 29.75 23.38 -5.03
N PHE A 25 30.74 23.30 -4.15
CA PHE A 25 30.70 22.38 -3.01
C PHE A 25 29.40 22.42 -2.21
N VAL A 26 28.80 23.61 -2.06
CA VAL A 26 27.50 23.81 -1.38
C VAL A 26 26.36 23.04 -2.07
N GLY A 27 26.25 23.11 -3.39
CA GLY A 27 25.19 22.41 -4.11
C GLY A 27 25.40 20.89 -4.12
N PHE A 28 26.65 20.42 -4.17
CA PHE A 28 26.96 19.00 -4.00
C PHE A 28 26.59 18.48 -2.60
N ALA A 29 26.90 19.25 -1.55
CA ALA A 29 26.50 18.94 -0.19
C ALA A 29 24.96 18.88 -0.02
N ALA A 30 24.23 19.77 -0.69
CA ALA A 30 22.76 19.74 -0.70
C ALA A 30 22.21 18.45 -1.34
N VAL A 31 22.81 17.97 -2.43
CA VAL A 31 22.41 16.69 -3.06
C VAL A 31 22.69 15.50 -2.15
N ILE A 32 23.86 15.48 -1.48
CA ILE A 32 24.16 14.42 -0.50
C ILE A 32 23.12 14.41 0.62
N LEU A 33 22.77 15.58 1.16
CA LEU A 33 21.75 15.69 2.21
C LEU A 33 20.39 15.21 1.72
N LEU A 34 20.00 15.53 0.48
CA LEU A 34 18.77 15.04 -0.13
C LEU A 34 18.77 13.51 -0.23
N VAL A 35 19.85 12.90 -0.70
CA VAL A 35 19.99 11.44 -0.81
C VAL A 35 19.89 10.79 0.58
N ILE A 36 20.54 11.36 1.59
CA ILE A 36 20.44 10.90 2.97
C ILE A 36 18.98 10.95 3.45
N ALA A 37 18.28 12.07 3.22
CA ALA A 37 16.87 12.22 3.59
C ALA A 37 15.99 11.16 2.91
N VAL A 38 16.23 10.87 1.62
CA VAL A 38 15.51 9.81 0.89
C VAL A 38 15.79 8.43 1.50
N ILE A 39 17.04 8.11 1.84
CA ILE A 39 17.39 6.84 2.50
C ILE A 39 16.70 6.72 3.85
N PHE A 40 16.72 7.78 4.67
CA PHE A 40 16.00 7.81 5.95
C PHE A 40 14.49 7.63 5.76
N LEU A 41 13.89 8.23 4.73
CA LEU A 41 12.49 8.06 4.42
C LEU A 41 12.16 6.62 4.04
N ILE A 42 12.98 5.98 3.21
CA ILE A 42 12.81 4.56 2.85
C ILE A 42 12.94 3.69 4.10
N TRP A 43 13.91 3.97 4.98
CA TRP A 43 14.10 3.22 6.21
C TRP A 43 12.93 3.40 7.19
N ASP A 44 12.44 4.63 7.34
CA ASP A 44 11.25 4.95 8.13
C ASP A 44 10.02 4.23 7.58
N MET A 45 9.78 4.32 6.27
CA MET A 45 8.66 3.65 5.62
C MET A 45 8.74 2.12 5.79
N ASN A 46 9.92 1.53 5.63
CA ASN A 46 10.14 0.10 5.86
C ASN A 46 9.90 -0.29 7.32
N ARG A 47 10.37 0.51 8.27
CA ARG A 47 10.16 0.30 9.71
C ARG A 47 8.68 0.44 10.08
N ARG A 48 8.00 1.41 9.48
CA ARG A 48 6.57 1.68 9.64
C ARG A 48 5.73 0.52 9.10
N ILE A 49 5.99 0.06 7.87
CA ILE A 49 5.31 -1.10 7.27
C ILE A 49 5.47 -2.33 8.15
N ARG A 50 6.69 -2.62 8.60
CA ARG A 50 6.94 -3.75 9.53
C ARG A 50 6.14 -3.59 10.82
N ARG A 51 6.12 -2.40 11.43
CA ARG A 51 5.34 -2.15 12.65
C ARG A 51 3.83 -2.29 12.47
N VAL A 52 3.28 -1.86 11.33
CA VAL A 52 1.84 -1.85 11.09
C VAL A 52 1.33 -3.24 10.74
N ARG A 53 2.07 -4.00 9.92
CA ARG A 53 1.66 -5.37 9.52
C ARG A 53 1.51 -6.35 10.69
N TYR A 54 2.25 -6.18 11.78
CA TYR A 54 2.07 -6.99 12.99
C TYR A 54 0.67 -6.86 13.64
N ARG A 55 -0.09 -5.81 13.32
CA ARG A 55 -1.41 -5.59 13.93
C ARG A 55 -2.57 -6.05 13.07
N GLU A 56 -2.34 -6.21 11.77
CA GLU A 56 -3.36 -6.64 10.81
C GLU A 56 -3.34 -8.16 10.68
N GLU A 57 -2.16 -8.78 10.50
CA GLU A 57 -2.05 -10.24 10.42
C GLU A 57 -2.53 -10.95 11.71
N VAL A 58 -2.33 -10.34 12.89
CA VAL A 58 -2.85 -10.88 14.17
C VAL A 58 -4.36 -10.67 14.32
N ARG A 59 -4.92 -9.57 13.77
CA ARG A 59 -6.36 -9.33 13.82
C ARG A 59 -7.11 -10.21 12.83
N ASP A 60 -6.56 -10.39 11.63
CA ASP A 60 -7.17 -11.23 10.61
C ASP A 60 -7.23 -12.70 11.06
N GLU A 61 -6.21 -13.19 11.78
CA GLU A 61 -6.22 -14.54 12.35
C GLU A 61 -7.17 -14.67 13.55
N LEU A 62 -7.28 -13.65 14.41
CA LEU A 62 -8.27 -13.61 15.50
C LEU A 62 -9.72 -13.52 14.99
N ASP A 63 -9.98 -12.69 13.99
CA ASP A 63 -11.30 -12.51 13.37
C ASP A 63 -11.72 -13.80 12.63
N ALA A 64 -10.77 -14.50 11.99
CA ALA A 64 -11.02 -15.79 11.36
C ALA A 64 -11.33 -16.90 12.38
N GLU A 65 -10.61 -16.95 13.50
CA GLU A 65 -10.90 -17.89 14.60
C GLU A 65 -12.26 -17.61 15.26
N GLU A 66 -12.62 -16.35 15.49
CA GLU A 66 -13.93 -15.98 16.04
C GLU A 66 -15.07 -16.29 15.06
N ALA A 67 -14.88 -16.03 13.77
CA ALA A 67 -15.86 -16.40 12.74
C ALA A 67 -16.07 -17.92 12.63
N ALA A 68 -14.99 -18.70 12.76
CA ALA A 68 -15.08 -20.16 12.79
C ALA A 68 -15.87 -20.66 14.01
N ARG A 69 -15.58 -20.13 15.21
CA ARG A 69 -16.34 -20.49 16.43
C ARG A 69 -17.82 -20.10 16.34
N ALA A 70 -18.13 -18.93 15.78
CA ALA A 70 -19.51 -18.49 15.58
C ALA A 70 -20.27 -19.38 14.58
N ALA A 71 -19.59 -19.89 13.54
CA ALA A 71 -20.17 -20.83 12.59
C ALA A 71 -20.42 -22.22 13.20
N ASP A 72 -19.51 -22.68 14.06
CA ASP A 72 -19.67 -23.94 14.80
C ASP A 72 -20.86 -23.86 15.78
N GLU A 73 -20.98 -22.78 16.56
CA GLU A 73 -22.12 -22.55 17.47
C GLU A 73 -23.47 -22.46 16.74
N ALA A 74 -23.49 -21.81 15.56
CA ALA A 74 -24.71 -21.71 14.75
C ALA A 74 -25.16 -23.07 14.22
N THR A 75 -24.21 -23.94 13.84
CA THR A 75 -24.49 -25.29 13.35
C THR A 75 -24.98 -26.21 14.48
N GLU A 76 -24.42 -26.08 15.68
CA GLU A 76 -24.85 -26.84 16.86
C GLU A 76 -26.26 -26.45 17.32
N THR A 77 -26.59 -25.16 17.26
CA THR A 77 -27.92 -24.64 17.62
C THR A 77 -29.00 -25.10 16.65
N ASP A 78 -28.70 -25.14 15.34
CA ASP A 78 -29.64 -25.59 14.31
C ASP A 78 -29.89 -27.11 14.37
N ALA A 79 -28.89 -27.89 14.81
CA ALA A 79 -29.00 -29.33 15.03
C ALA A 79 -29.82 -29.71 16.27
N ASP A 80 -29.93 -28.83 17.26
CA ASP A 80 -30.71 -29.06 18.50
C ASP A 80 -32.16 -28.55 18.40
N LEU A 81 -32.57 -27.99 17.25
CA LEU A 81 -33.97 -27.66 17.02
C LEU A 81 -34.78 -28.97 16.93
N PRO A 82 -35.80 -29.17 17.79
CA PRO A 82 -36.67 -30.32 17.64
C PRO A 82 -37.35 -30.22 16.29
N ILE A 83 -37.10 -31.20 15.43
CA ILE A 83 -37.88 -31.46 14.22
C ILE A 83 -39.33 -31.64 14.64
N VAL A 84 -40.06 -30.52 14.71
CA VAL A 84 -41.51 -30.51 14.79
C VAL A 84 -41.95 -31.06 13.44
N ARG A 85 -42.15 -32.37 13.40
CA ARG A 85 -42.96 -32.99 12.35
C ARG A 85 -44.34 -32.38 12.52
N GLU A 86 -44.61 -31.34 11.73
CA GLU A 86 -45.97 -30.84 11.48
C GLU A 86 -46.78 -32.09 11.17
N GLY A 87 -47.61 -32.48 12.13
CA GLY A 87 -48.37 -33.70 12.06
C GLY A 87 -49.32 -33.58 10.89
N ASP A 88 -49.32 -34.60 10.03
CA ASP A 88 -50.41 -34.86 9.11
C ASP A 88 -51.69 -35.02 9.95
N ASP A 89 -52.41 -33.92 10.21
CA ASP A 89 -53.76 -33.94 10.76
C ASP A 89 -54.70 -34.49 9.69
N ASP A 90 -54.77 -35.83 9.62
CA ASP A 90 -55.81 -36.55 8.89
C ASP A 90 -57.13 -36.44 9.69
N PRO A 91 -58.17 -35.74 9.18
CA PRO A 91 -59.43 -35.63 9.90
C PRO A 91 -60.20 -36.96 9.84
N ASP A 92 -60.25 -37.70 10.96
CA ASP A 92 -61.03 -38.94 11.12
C ASP A 92 -62.54 -38.71 10.90
N PRO A 93 -63.19 -39.35 9.92
CA PRO A 93 -64.60 -39.15 9.59
C PRO A 93 -65.59 -39.90 10.52
N ARG A 94 -65.26 -40.13 11.80
CA ARG A 94 -66.12 -40.91 12.72
C ARG A 94 -66.51 -40.18 14.00
N THR A 95 -67.43 -39.23 13.87
CA THR A 95 -68.37 -38.84 14.93
C THR A 95 -69.77 -38.82 14.29
N THR A 96 -70.51 -39.94 14.40
CA THR A 96 -71.69 -40.14 15.26
C THR A 96 -72.77 -39.08 15.13
#